data_AF-A0A2K0TTK9-F1
#
_entry.id   AF-A0A2K0TTK9-F1
#
_cell.length_a   1.000
_cell.length_b   1.000
_cell.length_c   1.000
_cell.angle_alpha   90.00
_cell.angle_beta   90.00
_cell.angle_gamma   90.00
#
_symmetry.space_group_name_H-M   'P 1'
#
loop_
_entity.id
_entity.type
_entity.pdbx_description
1 polymer ?
#
loop_
_entity_poly.entity_id
_entity_poly.type
_entity_poly.pdbx_seq_one_letter_code
_entity_poly.pdbx_strand_id
1 'polypeptide(L)'
;MELLNKLYHDTAMMLPHRPYTMMSSELRETNHTLYLGSGAEEWNSTEVMSQVRTIRISDYPVPKPWKKYWTIDDYQNFIKLEPRCEMKRDMQKNKMGGHDKEDDCSGRDAWRELYADFKARKATVCARKAWAEDDEVELDLVREEGMIGLNPIPYVEQDDTLSVLMPMDRNDYSRQK
;
A
#
# COMPACT_ATOMS: atom_id res chain seq x y z
N MET A 1 -6.69 22.41 -14.89
CA MET A 1 -6.72 21.64 -16.15
C MET A 1 -7.26 22.44 -17.34
N GLU A 2 -7.79 23.66 -17.16
CA GLU A 2 -8.49 24.38 -18.24
C GLU A 2 -7.61 24.81 -19.42
N LEU A 3 -6.38 25.27 -19.18
CA LEU A 3 -5.49 25.74 -20.25
C LEU A 3 -5.06 24.61 -21.20
N LEU A 4 -4.65 23.46 -20.65
CA LEU A 4 -4.25 22.29 -21.45
C LEU A 4 -5.43 21.76 -22.27
N ASN A 5 -6.62 21.69 -21.65
CA ASN A 5 -7.83 21.30 -22.36
C ASN A 5 -8.14 22.28 -23.50
N LYS A 6 -7.96 23.60 -23.31
CA LYS A 6 -8.17 24.59 -24.37
C LYS A 6 -7.17 24.45 -25.52
N LEU A 7 -5.90 24.17 -25.23
CA LEU A 7 -4.84 24.09 -26.25
C LEU A 7 -4.87 22.77 -27.03
N TYR A 8 -5.23 21.66 -26.37
CA TYR A 8 -5.11 20.32 -26.94
C TYR A 8 -6.45 19.59 -27.07
N HIS A 9 -7.59 20.28 -26.94
CA HIS A 9 -8.94 19.69 -27.00
C HIS A 9 -9.09 18.69 -28.17
N ASP A 10 -8.67 19.10 -29.37
CA ASP A 10 -8.89 18.35 -30.61
C ASP A 10 -7.72 17.42 -30.99
N THR A 11 -6.60 17.48 -30.25
CA THR A 11 -5.37 16.75 -30.59
C THR A 11 -4.91 15.78 -29.51
N ALA A 12 -5.41 15.92 -28.29
CA ALA A 12 -5.06 15.04 -27.18
C ALA A 12 -5.69 13.65 -27.37
N MET A 13 -4.91 12.62 -27.04
CA MET A 13 -5.43 11.26 -26.91
C MET A 13 -6.33 11.15 -25.67
N MET A 14 -7.51 10.54 -25.84
CA MET A 14 -8.42 10.26 -24.73
C MET A 14 -8.02 8.95 -24.04
N LEU A 15 -7.62 9.03 -22.78
CA LEU A 15 -7.34 7.86 -21.96
C LEU A 15 -8.63 7.29 -21.35
N PRO A 16 -8.81 5.95 -21.31
CA PRO A 16 -9.90 5.34 -20.58
C PRO A 16 -9.84 5.70 -19.09
N HIS A 17 -10.91 6.26 -18.56
CA HIS A 17 -10.88 6.85 -17.22
C HIS A 17 -10.81 5.79 -16.11
N ARG A 18 -11.48 4.63 -16.28
CA ARG A 18 -11.50 3.58 -15.24
C ARG A 18 -10.12 3.00 -14.90
N PRO A 19 -9.35 2.45 -15.86
CA PRO A 19 -8.06 1.86 -15.51
C PRO A 19 -6.99 2.89 -15.16
N TYR A 20 -7.06 4.11 -15.69
CA TYR A 20 -5.93 5.06 -15.63
C TYR A 20 -6.16 6.33 -14.81
N THR A 21 -7.41 6.74 -14.59
CA THR A 21 -7.71 8.02 -13.93
C THR A 21 -8.55 7.86 -12.66
N MET A 22 -8.56 6.67 -12.06
CA MET A 22 -9.21 6.44 -10.77
C MET A 22 -8.60 7.36 -9.71
N MET A 23 -9.46 8.05 -8.96
CA MET A 23 -9.07 8.89 -7.84
C MET A 23 -9.38 8.17 -6.54
N SER A 24 -8.44 8.21 -5.59
CA SER A 24 -8.65 7.60 -4.27
C SER A 24 -9.84 8.18 -3.50
N SER A 25 -10.20 9.43 -3.77
CA SER A 25 -11.39 10.09 -3.21
C SER A 25 -12.70 9.46 -3.65
N GLU A 26 -12.70 8.77 -4.78
CA GLU A 26 -13.87 8.04 -5.26
C GLU A 26 -14.30 6.99 -4.23
N LEU A 27 -13.37 6.31 -3.55
CA LEU A 27 -13.67 5.34 -2.50
C LEU A 27 -14.37 5.96 -1.27
N ARG A 28 -14.34 7.28 -1.12
CA ARG A 28 -14.98 8.02 -0.03
C ARG A 28 -16.33 8.60 -0.40
N GLU A 29 -16.65 8.65 -1.69
CA GLU A 29 -17.91 9.21 -2.14
C GLU A 29 -19.06 8.24 -1.89
N THR A 30 -20.27 8.78 -1.80
CA THR A 30 -21.51 7.99 -1.72
C THR A 30 -22.22 7.88 -3.07
N ASN A 31 -21.77 8.66 -4.05
CA ASN A 31 -22.33 8.69 -5.39
C ASN A 31 -21.22 8.51 -6.42
N HIS A 32 -21.16 7.31 -6.99
CA HIS A 32 -20.13 6.92 -7.96
C HIS A 32 -20.52 7.11 -9.42
N THR A 33 -21.65 7.79 -9.70
CA THR A 33 -22.16 7.95 -11.08
C THR A 33 -21.16 8.62 -12.02
N LEU A 34 -20.34 9.55 -11.51
CA LEU A 34 -19.29 10.21 -12.29
C LEU A 34 -18.17 9.24 -12.70
N TYR A 35 -17.82 8.31 -11.82
CA TYR A 35 -16.82 7.28 -12.11
C TYR A 35 -17.39 6.15 -12.98
N LEU A 36 -18.60 5.69 -12.70
CA LEU A 36 -19.23 4.62 -13.48
C LEU A 36 -19.67 5.12 -14.86
N GLY A 37 -19.95 6.41 -15.03
CA GLY A 37 -20.42 6.98 -16.30
C GLY A 37 -21.86 6.57 -16.65
N SER A 38 -22.53 5.79 -15.80
CA SER A 38 -23.94 5.44 -15.89
C SER A 38 -24.52 5.27 -14.49
N GLY A 39 -25.83 5.53 -14.34
CA GLY A 39 -26.56 5.26 -13.08
C GLY A 39 -27.12 3.84 -12.98
N ALA A 40 -26.88 2.99 -13.99
CA ALA A 40 -27.39 1.63 -14.04
C ALA A 40 -26.42 0.60 -13.45
N GLU A 41 -25.12 0.92 -13.45
CA GLU A 41 -24.08 0.07 -12.89
C GLU A 41 -23.99 0.26 -11.37
N GLU A 42 -23.85 -0.84 -10.65
CA GLU A 42 -23.66 -0.81 -9.21
C GLU A 42 -22.18 -0.66 -8.87
N TRP A 43 -21.91 0.14 -7.83
CA TRP A 43 -20.56 0.32 -7.34
C TRP A 43 -20.08 -0.93 -6.60
N ASN A 44 -18.90 -1.42 -6.99
CA ASN A 44 -18.20 -2.48 -6.29
C ASN A 44 -16.72 -2.12 -6.19
N SER A 45 -16.27 -1.75 -5.00
CA SER A 45 -14.90 -1.28 -4.78
C SER A 45 -13.86 -2.35 -5.12
N THR A 46 -14.14 -3.63 -4.82
CA THR A 46 -13.23 -4.76 -5.06
C THR A 46 -13.03 -4.97 -6.56
N GLU A 47 -14.12 -4.96 -7.31
CA GLU A 47 -14.08 -5.10 -8.76
C GLU A 47 -13.33 -3.91 -9.40
N VAL A 48 -13.66 -2.70 -8.98
CA VAL A 48 -13.00 -1.49 -9.46
C VAL A 48 -11.48 -1.56 -9.20
N MET A 49 -11.07 -1.87 -7.98
CA MET A 49 -9.64 -1.95 -7.63
C MET A 49 -8.90 -3.03 -8.40
N SER A 50 -9.57 -4.12 -8.79
CA SER A 50 -8.98 -5.17 -9.64
C SER A 50 -8.71 -4.72 -11.09
N GLN A 51 -9.48 -3.75 -11.60
CA GLN A 51 -9.36 -3.24 -12.96
C GLN A 51 -8.41 -2.05 -13.08
N VAL A 52 -8.19 -1.36 -11.96
CA VAL A 52 -7.38 -0.14 -11.92
C VAL A 52 -5.90 -0.47 -12.09
N ARG A 53 -5.24 0.27 -12.99
CA ARG A 53 -3.80 0.16 -13.25
C ARG A 53 -3.02 1.28 -12.59
N THR A 54 -3.60 2.47 -12.52
CA THR A 54 -3.00 3.63 -11.86
C THR A 54 -4.02 4.36 -11.00
N ILE A 55 -3.60 4.76 -9.79
CA ILE A 55 -4.43 5.48 -8.83
C ILE A 55 -3.85 6.86 -8.59
N ARG A 56 -4.71 7.87 -8.67
CA ARG A 56 -4.39 9.25 -8.30
C ARG A 56 -4.82 9.52 -6.87
N ILE A 57 -3.86 9.76 -5.99
CA ILE A 57 -4.15 10.04 -4.57
C ILE A 57 -4.61 11.51 -4.42
N SER A 58 -5.93 11.73 -4.32
CA SER A 58 -6.58 13.05 -4.38
C SER A 58 -7.58 13.33 -3.25
N ASP A 59 -7.29 12.87 -2.03
CA ASP A 59 -8.22 12.95 -0.89
C ASP A 59 -8.17 14.24 -0.06
N TYR A 60 -7.98 15.43 -0.64
CA TYR A 60 -7.94 16.64 0.21
C TYR A 60 -9.16 16.72 1.17
N PRO A 61 -8.98 17.00 2.48
CA PRO A 61 -7.76 17.41 3.20
C PRO A 61 -6.94 16.27 3.86
N VAL A 62 -7.14 15.01 3.50
CA VAL A 62 -6.29 13.90 3.97
C VAL A 62 -4.83 14.14 3.55
N PRO A 63 -3.86 13.96 4.47
CA PRO A 63 -2.46 14.16 4.18
C PRO A 63 -1.97 13.26 3.05
N LYS A 64 -1.10 13.80 2.19
CA LYS A 64 -0.48 12.99 1.15
C LYS A 64 0.46 11.94 1.77
N PRO A 65 0.46 10.69 1.28
CA PRO A 65 1.22 9.61 1.90
C PRO A 65 2.74 9.75 1.74
N TRP A 66 3.21 10.57 0.79
CA TRP A 66 4.63 10.89 0.66
C TRP A 66 5.13 11.94 1.66
N LYS A 67 4.26 12.61 2.41
CA LYS A 67 4.68 13.55 3.46
C LYS A 67 5.57 12.84 4.48
N LYS A 68 6.67 13.48 4.90
CA LYS A 68 7.66 12.87 5.82
C LYS A 68 7.06 12.64 7.21
N TYR A 69 6.36 13.64 7.72
CA TYR A 69 5.69 13.60 9.02
C TYR A 69 4.27 14.14 8.87
N TRP A 70 3.33 13.47 9.52
CA TRP A 70 1.95 13.94 9.66
C TRP A 70 1.82 14.73 10.95
N THR A 71 1.13 15.87 10.88
CA THR A 71 0.75 16.66 12.07
C THR A 71 -0.39 15.97 12.82
N ILE A 72 -0.72 16.45 14.02
CA ILE A 72 -1.89 15.94 14.75
C ILE A 72 -3.17 16.11 13.92
N ASP A 73 -3.36 17.28 13.29
CA ASP A 73 -4.50 17.56 12.43
C ASP A 73 -4.56 16.62 11.21
N ASP A 74 -3.41 16.26 10.64
CA ASP A 74 -3.35 15.29 9.54
C ASP A 74 -3.89 13.92 9.97
N TYR A 75 -3.50 13.42 11.16
CA TYR A 75 -4.02 12.16 11.71
C TYR A 75 -5.52 12.24 12.01
N GLN A 76 -5.97 13.36 12.57
CA GLN A 76 -7.40 13.58 12.83
C GLN A 76 -8.21 13.59 11.52
N ASN A 77 -7.71 14.26 10.48
CA ASN A 77 -8.34 14.27 9.16
C ASN A 77 -8.35 12.88 8.54
N PHE A 78 -7.27 12.10 8.66
CA PHE A 78 -7.20 10.73 8.15
C PHE A 78 -8.28 9.84 8.77
N ILE A 79 -8.43 9.87 10.10
CA ILE A 79 -9.43 9.08 10.83
C ILE A 79 -10.86 9.56 10.52
N LYS A 80 -11.07 10.88 10.52
CA LYS A 80 -12.40 11.46 10.34
C LYS A 80 -12.96 11.27 8.94
N LEU A 81 -12.10 11.31 7.92
CA LEU A 81 -12.49 11.27 6.52
C LEU A 81 -12.43 9.88 5.91
N GLU A 82 -12.08 8.88 6.70
CA GLU A 82 -12.10 7.50 6.26
C GLU A 82 -13.49 7.11 5.68
N PRO A 83 -13.55 6.34 4.56
CA PRO A 83 -14.83 5.87 4.03
C PRO A 83 -15.66 5.17 5.10
N ARG A 84 -16.97 5.41 5.10
CA ARG A 84 -17.91 4.66 5.94
C ARG A 84 -18.18 3.31 5.29
N CYS A 85 -18.52 2.31 6.10
CA CYS A 85 -19.07 1.08 5.55
C CYS A 85 -20.50 1.35 5.06
N GLU A 86 -20.83 0.80 3.90
CA GLU A 86 -22.17 0.89 3.35
C GLU A 86 -23.00 -0.27 3.89
N MET A 87 -24.22 0.01 4.35
CA MET A 87 -25.11 -1.09 4.71
C MET A 87 -25.48 -1.83 3.42
N LYS A 88 -25.24 -3.15 3.36
CA LYS A 88 -25.76 -3.96 2.26
C LYS A 88 -27.28 -3.72 2.20
N ARG A 89 -27.77 -3.18 1.09
CA ARG A 89 -29.22 -3.08 0.88
C ARG A 89 -29.72 -4.51 0.82
N ASP A 90 -30.53 -4.91 1.81
CA ASP A 90 -31.23 -6.20 1.85
C ASP A 90 -32.17 -6.32 0.63
N MET A 91 -31.62 -6.60 -0.54
CA MET A 91 -32.32 -7.05 -1.74
C MET A 91 -32.72 -8.53 -1.62
N GLN A 92 -32.47 -9.13 -0.45
CA GLN A 92 -33.03 -10.43 -0.08
C GLN A 92 -33.87 -10.28 1.18
N LYS A 93 -35.07 -9.70 1.01
CA LYS A 93 -36.20 -9.96 1.92
C LYS A 93 -36.59 -11.45 1.82
N ASN A 94 -35.73 -12.35 2.27
CA ASN A 94 -36.15 -13.70 2.60
C ASN A 94 -36.53 -13.74 4.07
N LYS A 95 -37.82 -14.01 4.26
CA LYS A 95 -38.48 -14.26 5.52
C LYS A 95 -37.75 -15.35 6.30
N MET A 96 -36.92 -14.98 7.27
CA MET A 96 -36.80 -15.70 8.54
C MET A 96 -35.97 -14.83 9.49
N GLY A 97 -36.46 -14.69 10.73
CA GLY A 97 -35.93 -13.76 11.70
C GLY A 97 -34.46 -13.99 12.03
N GLY A 98 -33.75 -12.86 12.20
CA GLY A 98 -32.32 -12.78 12.54
C GLY A 98 -31.49 -12.30 11.36
N HIS A 99 -31.54 -10.99 11.07
CA HIS A 99 -30.70 -10.39 10.03
C HIS A 99 -29.64 -9.53 10.71
N ASP A 100 -28.51 -10.13 11.05
CA ASP A 100 -27.27 -9.37 11.26
C ASP A 100 -26.98 -8.68 9.93
N LYS A 101 -27.22 -7.36 9.87
CA LYS A 101 -26.92 -6.55 8.70
C LYS A 101 -25.41 -6.53 8.55
N GLU A 102 -24.90 -7.31 7.60
CA GLU A 102 -23.47 -7.30 7.30
C GLU A 102 -23.15 -6.01 6.52
N ASP A 103 -22.45 -5.08 7.17
CA ASP A 103 -21.98 -3.85 6.54
C ASP A 103 -20.88 -4.18 5.51
N ASP A 104 -20.96 -3.62 4.31
CA ASP A 104 -19.90 -3.69 3.31
C ASP A 104 -18.85 -2.60 3.58
N CYS A 105 -17.70 -3.03 4.08
CA CYS A 105 -16.55 -2.17 4.35
C CYS A 105 -15.49 -2.21 3.25
N SER A 106 -15.75 -2.87 2.12
CA SER A 106 -14.76 -3.08 1.06
C SER A 106 -14.09 -1.79 0.56
N GLY A 107 -14.87 -0.71 0.40
CA GLY A 107 -14.33 0.60 -0.01
C GLY A 107 -13.39 1.22 1.03
N ARG A 108 -13.71 1.05 2.32
CA ARG A 108 -12.89 1.49 3.44
C ARG A 108 -11.58 0.72 3.52
N ASP A 109 -11.67 -0.60 3.38
CA ASP A 109 -10.52 -1.48 3.47
C ASP A 109 -9.57 -1.25 2.28
N ALA A 110 -10.10 -1.11 1.06
CA ALA A 110 -9.33 -0.74 -0.13
C ALA A 110 -8.65 0.63 0.02
N TRP A 111 -9.36 1.61 0.59
CA TRP A 111 -8.78 2.94 0.83
C TRP A 111 -7.66 2.89 1.87
N ARG A 112 -7.83 2.17 2.97
CA ARG A 112 -6.77 1.95 3.98
C ARG A 112 -5.56 1.24 3.38
N GLU A 113 -5.81 0.19 2.60
CA GLU A 113 -4.77 -0.58 1.94
C GLU A 113 -3.94 0.29 1.00
N LEU A 114 -4.57 1.17 0.21
CA LEU A 114 -3.87 2.09 -0.68
C LEU A 114 -2.84 2.96 0.06
N TYR A 115 -3.23 3.54 1.20
CA TYR A 115 -2.33 4.36 2.01
C TYR A 115 -1.26 3.54 2.73
N ALA A 116 -1.62 2.35 3.22
CA ALA A 116 -0.71 1.44 3.89
C ALA A 116 0.37 0.90 2.94
N ASP A 117 -0.03 0.43 1.75
CA ASP A 117 0.87 -0.06 0.70
C ASP A 117 1.86 1.02 0.26
N PHE A 118 1.38 2.25 0.01
CA PHE A 118 2.29 3.35 -0.32
C PHE A 118 3.32 3.59 0.78
N LYS A 119 2.90 3.60 2.05
CA LYS A 119 3.79 3.81 3.19
C LYS A 119 4.80 2.67 3.33
N ALA A 120 4.38 1.42 3.15
CA ALA A 120 5.23 0.24 3.19
C ALA A 120 6.28 0.25 2.06
N ARG A 121 5.87 0.56 0.83
CA ARG A 121 6.79 0.69 -0.32
C ARG A 121 7.75 1.85 -0.14
N LYS A 122 7.28 3.00 0.36
CA LYS A 122 8.14 4.15 0.68
C LYS A 122 9.19 3.76 1.72
N ALA A 123 8.80 3.09 2.80
CA ALA A 123 9.74 2.65 3.83
C ALA A 123 10.79 1.69 3.24
N THR A 124 10.36 0.72 2.43
CA THR A 124 11.25 -0.25 1.78
C THR A 124 12.23 0.42 0.81
N VAL A 125 11.74 1.31 -0.06
CA VAL A 125 12.56 2.02 -1.04
C VAL A 125 13.52 3.02 -0.36
N CYS A 126 13.06 3.75 0.64
CA CYS A 126 13.89 4.69 1.38
C CYS A 126 14.94 3.98 2.24
N ALA A 127 14.59 2.85 2.87
CA ALA A 127 15.57 2.02 3.59
C ALA A 127 16.63 1.48 2.63
N ARG A 128 16.21 0.97 1.45
CA ARG A 128 17.15 0.53 0.41
C ARG A 128 18.07 1.66 -0.08
N LYS A 129 17.57 2.90 -0.15
CA LYS A 129 18.42 4.05 -0.50
C LYS A 129 19.43 4.38 0.59
N ALA A 130 19.01 4.32 1.85
CA ALA A 130 19.95 4.48 2.96
C ALA A 130 21.04 3.40 2.91
N TRP A 131 20.67 2.15 2.65
CA TRP A 131 21.65 1.06 2.52
C TRP A 131 22.55 1.21 1.30
N ALA A 132 22.01 1.68 0.17
CA ALA A 132 22.84 1.96 -1.02
C ALA A 132 23.81 3.13 -0.80
N GLU A 133 23.40 4.15 -0.04
CA GLU A 133 24.31 5.23 0.39
C GLU A 133 25.38 4.69 1.34
N ASP A 134 25.02 3.81 2.28
CA ASP A 134 25.98 3.16 3.19
C ASP A 134 26.96 2.23 2.43
N ASP A 135 26.47 1.45 1.45
CA ASP A 135 27.26 0.56 0.60
C ASP A 135 28.22 1.35 -0.31
N GLU A 136 27.78 2.48 -0.88
CA GLU A 136 28.65 3.37 -1.67
C GLU A 136 29.72 4.02 -0.80
N VAL A 137 29.37 4.43 0.43
CA VAL A 137 30.34 4.94 1.42
C VAL A 137 31.32 3.85 1.84
N GLU A 138 30.87 2.62 2.08
CA GLU A 138 31.75 1.48 2.40
C GLU A 138 32.68 1.16 1.22
N LEU A 139 32.18 1.17 -0.02
CA LEU A 139 33.00 0.97 -1.22
C LEU A 139 34.02 2.11 -1.43
N ASP A 140 33.63 3.35 -1.14
CA ASP A 140 34.52 4.51 -1.22
C ASP A 140 35.58 4.50 -0.12
N LEU A 141 35.24 4.07 1.10
CA LEU A 141 36.21 3.82 2.16
C LEU A 141 37.18 2.71 1.78
N VAL A 142 36.70 1.59 1.21
CA VAL A 142 37.57 0.52 0.68
C VAL A 142 38.43 1.01 -0.49
N ARG A 143 37.92 1.95 -1.31
CA ARG A 143 38.68 2.57 -2.41
C ARG A 143 39.73 3.56 -1.92
N GLU A 144 39.46 4.30 -0.85
CA GLU A 144 40.43 5.21 -0.20
C GLU A 144 41.48 4.44 0.62
N GLU A 145 41.07 3.41 1.37
CA GLU A 145 41.97 2.53 2.13
C GLU A 145 42.73 1.54 1.21
N GLY A 146 42.20 1.22 0.03
CA GLY A 146 42.83 0.35 -0.97
C GLY A 146 44.06 0.94 -1.67
N MET A 147 44.46 2.18 -1.36
CA MET A 147 45.68 2.80 -1.85
C MET A 147 46.87 2.70 -0.88
N ILE A 148 46.70 1.98 0.24
CA ILE A 148 47.79 1.59 1.14
C ILE A 148 47.87 0.06 1.25
N GLY A 149 48.83 -0.51 0.53
CA GLY A 149 49.57 -1.71 0.92
C GLY A 149 48.77 -2.98 1.22
N LEU A 150 48.79 -3.91 0.25
CA LEU A 150 48.46 -5.32 0.42
C LEU A 150 48.92 -5.89 1.77
N ASN A 151 48.00 -6.55 2.48
CA ASN A 151 48.28 -7.85 3.10
C ASN A 151 47.08 -8.77 2.85
N PRO A 152 47.25 -9.94 2.24
CA PRO A 152 46.15 -10.89 2.10
C PRO A 152 45.80 -11.47 3.48
N ILE A 153 44.49 -11.57 3.75
CA ILE A 153 43.96 -12.35 4.87
C ILE A 153 44.34 -13.82 4.63
N PRO A 154 44.94 -14.54 5.60
CA PRO A 154 45.19 -15.95 5.44
C PRO A 154 43.85 -16.70 5.34
N TYR A 155 43.74 -17.50 4.28
CA TYR A 155 42.69 -18.49 4.09
C TYR A 155 42.69 -19.43 5.31
N VAL A 156 41.61 -19.42 6.09
CA VAL A 156 41.41 -20.39 7.17
C VAL A 156 40.80 -21.63 6.54
N GLU A 157 41.56 -22.72 6.55
CA GLU A 157 41.10 -24.05 6.14
C GLU A 157 39.91 -24.49 7.00
N GLN A 158 38.92 -25.06 6.33
CA GLN A 158 37.75 -25.69 6.90
C GLN A 158 38.15 -27.04 7.50
N ASP A 159 38.27 -27.12 8.83
CA ASP A 159 38.51 -28.38 9.53
C ASP A 159 37.18 -29.01 9.96
N ASP A 160 36.75 -30.00 9.18
CA ASP A 160 35.64 -30.91 9.43
C ASP A 160 35.99 -31.92 10.54
N THR A 161 36.24 -31.51 11.79
CA THR A 161 36.34 -32.47 12.92
C THR A 161 35.98 -31.91 14.29
N LEU A 162 34.69 -31.91 14.67
CA LEU A 162 34.22 -32.57 15.90
C LEU A 162 32.70 -32.50 16.04
N SER A 163 32.07 -33.66 15.94
CA SER A 163 30.73 -33.95 16.41
C SER A 163 30.79 -34.44 17.85
N VAL A 164 30.11 -33.74 18.77
CA VAL A 164 29.65 -34.26 20.07
C VAL A 164 28.32 -33.56 20.34
N LEU A 165 27.18 -34.21 20.04
CA LEU A 165 26.24 -34.79 21.01
C LEU A 165 25.69 -33.72 21.98
N MET A 166 24.41 -33.32 21.99
CA MET A 166 23.19 -34.14 22.06
C MET A 166 21.91 -33.27 21.89
N PRO A 167 20.70 -33.88 21.81
CA PRO A 167 19.58 -33.38 21.00
C PRO A 167 18.29 -33.01 21.78
N MET A 168 17.29 -32.54 21.01
CA MET A 168 15.82 -32.61 21.23
C MET A 168 15.22 -31.72 22.36
N ASP A 169 14.03 -31.12 22.27
CA ASP A 169 12.81 -31.55 21.57
C ASP A 169 11.84 -30.39 21.24
N ARG A 170 11.03 -30.62 20.19
CA ARG A 170 9.76 -29.93 19.95
C ARG A 170 8.64 -30.75 20.60
N ASN A 171 7.57 -30.03 20.95
CA ASN A 171 6.20 -30.48 21.25
C ASN A 171 5.77 -30.63 22.72
N ASP A 172 4.53 -30.15 22.87
CA ASP A 172 3.55 -30.32 23.93
C ASP A 172 3.74 -29.59 25.27
N TYR A 173 2.85 -28.64 25.54
CA TYR A 173 1.79 -28.89 26.51
C TYR A 173 0.61 -27.93 26.30
N SER A 174 -0.49 -28.50 25.81
CA SER A 174 -1.84 -27.95 25.99
C SER A 174 -2.45 -28.48 27.30
N ARG A 175 -3.30 -27.67 27.94
CA ARG A 175 -4.20 -27.94 29.10
C ARG A 175 -3.57 -28.15 30.50
N GLN A 176 -3.85 -27.21 31.42
CA GLN A 176 -4.77 -27.41 32.57
C GLN A 176 -4.67 -26.23 33.57
N LYS A 177 -5.65 -25.32 33.56
CA LYS A 177 -6.55 -24.98 34.68
C LYS A 177 -7.46 -23.81 34.31
#